data_AF-A0AAN7CQK6-F1
#
_entry.id   AF-A0AAN7CQK6-F1
#
_cell.length_a   1.000
_cell.length_b   1.000
_cell.length_c   1.000
_cell.angle_alpha   90.00
_cell.angle_beta   90.00
_cell.angle_gamma   90.00
#
_symmetry.space_group_name_H-M   'P 1'
#
loop_
_entity.id
_entity.type
_entity.pdbx_description
1 polymer ?
#
loop_
_entity_poly.entity_id
_entity_poly.type
_entity_poly.pdbx_seq_one_letter_code
_entity_poly.pdbx_strand_id
1 'polypeptide(L)'
;MDCATTPPFPDEQAGEPLGGHDNVHKIANLSRAKPEEWISMPLRAWSISLFIIITTSLIITIIALLLVSLQNNGFVTVGAALSAYGATWRLSLLWTALPSFVFTLLGLHWAAIASAAADRQPFVGLNRPDGGLAKETVLLDYRATISLIRWFAAFRNRHWVVGWAQLASLIFSIVSPLAASLFVATSTFFNMNIPVVFNSTFDQSAMNSSMDIRVLLDSVTATVIYGAADPPWTDQEHAFRPFYIATQVAAENPPTNATVLIAPTVAHSAYLNCSVLLPGTDYEIVVESQSSSSDLSAQLTMRGNDRGCSIQQEFTVSELQSVYLVTTSVTTCSIASLYSRLVFTYGHWSAAAPSFLTDVSVVSCAVGYRKTNGDLSVTVPSSRKTDSRILGFSPTELPQDSRDDAFGFWRVFEQSLFRSSTFTVNTTWFTTDFGSVILYRAMQRQGDGAGGDDDDSVIGGDVLAKSISDVFSSIYLTGMATVGLVPIDGGRSEATAATIVTNLTRLFVVPWVAGIVIGILAFTIVVAISTLTHVRRRKTLLYEEPAGLLASAGLLQSSDLIEIARRVRNSERFDGRVVTTALEGAKKAADNGGEVELVWGRWRMSVTEGIIRPRIIIADRTFSIDEGAVNLIA
;
A
#
# COMPACT_ATOMS: atom_id res chain seq x y z
N MET A 1 -10.59 -48.52 -82.95
CA MET A 1 -11.26 -47.48 -82.16
C MET A 1 -12.65 -48.02 -81.82
N ASP A 2 -12.78 -49.12 -81.08
CA ASP A 2 -12.51 -49.30 -79.62
C ASP A 2 -13.40 -48.34 -78.81
N CYS A 3 -14.22 -48.70 -77.82
CA CYS A 3 -14.49 -49.92 -77.05
C CYS A 3 -15.95 -49.76 -76.53
N ALA A 4 -16.84 -50.73 -76.73
CA ALA A 4 -17.15 -51.87 -75.85
C ALA A 4 -17.99 -51.52 -74.59
N THR A 5 -19.18 -52.11 -74.59
CA THR A 5 -20.28 -52.19 -73.63
C THR A 5 -19.97 -52.99 -72.35
N THR A 6 -20.59 -52.61 -71.23
CA THR A 6 -20.68 -53.36 -69.95
C THR A 6 -22.00 -52.99 -69.21
N PRO A 7 -22.54 -53.84 -68.31
CA PRO A 7 -23.81 -54.56 -68.56
C PRO A 7 -24.87 -54.31 -67.44
N PRO A 8 -26.04 -55.02 -67.43
CA PRO A 8 -27.19 -54.70 -66.59
C PRO A 8 -27.14 -55.32 -65.18
N PHE A 9 -28.06 -54.86 -64.34
CA PHE A 9 -28.34 -55.30 -62.96
C PHE A 9 -28.55 -56.82 -62.85
N PRO A 10 -28.04 -57.47 -61.78
CA PRO A 10 -28.34 -58.86 -61.49
C PRO A 10 -29.57 -59.05 -60.58
N ASP A 11 -30.27 -60.11 -60.98
CA ASP A 11 -31.30 -60.97 -60.40
C ASP A 11 -31.63 -61.01 -58.89
N GLU A 12 -32.92 -61.30 -58.74
CA GLU A 12 -33.69 -61.92 -57.68
C GLU A 12 -33.07 -63.21 -57.08
N GLN A 13 -33.00 -63.28 -55.74
CA GLN A 13 -32.94 -64.53 -54.98
C GLN A 13 -33.96 -64.52 -53.84
N ALA A 14 -34.72 -65.62 -53.75
CA ALA A 14 -35.82 -65.88 -52.83
C ALA A 14 -35.41 -66.68 -51.59
N GLY A 15 -36.23 -66.59 -50.52
CA GLY A 15 -36.23 -67.42 -49.29
C GLY A 15 -35.87 -66.61 -48.03
N GLU A 16 -36.58 -66.58 -46.90
CA GLU A 16 -37.57 -67.47 -46.26
C GLU A 16 -38.40 -66.64 -45.21
N PRO A 17 -39.53 -67.18 -44.68
CA PRO A 17 -40.49 -66.41 -43.91
C PRO A 17 -40.12 -66.33 -42.42
N LEU A 18 -39.90 -65.12 -41.88
CA LEU A 18 -39.73 -64.92 -40.44
C LEU A 18 -41.09 -64.74 -39.76
N GLY A 19 -41.39 -65.69 -38.88
CA GLY A 19 -42.61 -65.80 -38.10
C GLY A 19 -43.03 -64.52 -37.40
N GLY A 20 -44.19 -64.01 -37.79
CA GLY A 20 -44.99 -63.13 -36.96
C GLY A 20 -45.72 -63.94 -35.90
N HIS A 21 -45.49 -63.60 -34.63
CA HIS A 21 -46.54 -63.48 -33.59
C HIS A 21 -46.00 -62.84 -32.30
N ASP A 22 -44.68 -62.88 -32.03
CA ASP A 22 -44.12 -62.36 -30.76
C ASP A 22 -43.76 -60.87 -30.76
N ASN A 23 -43.59 -60.25 -31.93
CA ASN A 23 -43.22 -58.83 -32.02
C ASN A 23 -44.42 -57.87 -31.93
N VAL A 24 -45.65 -58.36 -32.12
CA VAL A 24 -46.86 -57.52 -32.06
C VAL A 24 -47.22 -57.16 -30.62
N HIS A 25 -47.01 -58.08 -29.67
CA HIS A 25 -47.24 -57.82 -28.25
C HIS A 25 -46.21 -56.87 -27.63
N LYS A 26 -44.97 -56.83 -28.16
CA LYS A 26 -43.91 -55.93 -27.68
C LYS A 26 -44.12 -54.49 -28.15
N ILE A 27 -44.70 -54.29 -29.33
CA ILE A 27 -45.02 -52.96 -29.88
C ILE A 27 -46.29 -52.39 -29.25
N ALA A 28 -47.28 -53.23 -28.90
CA ALA A 28 -48.50 -52.79 -28.23
C ALA A 28 -48.25 -52.22 -26.82
N ASN A 29 -47.25 -52.75 -26.09
CA ASN A 29 -46.92 -52.31 -24.73
C ASN A 29 -46.01 -51.06 -24.65
N LEU A 30 -45.48 -50.56 -25.77
CA LEU A 30 -44.78 -49.26 -25.83
C LEU A 30 -45.75 -48.06 -25.84
N SER A 31 -47.05 -48.30 -25.96
CA SER A 31 -48.07 -47.24 -26.12
C SER A 31 -48.58 -46.58 -24.83
N ARG A 32 -47.91 -46.76 -23.68
CA ARG A 32 -48.35 -46.12 -22.41
C ARG A 32 -47.25 -45.66 -21.45
N ALA A 33 -46.04 -45.40 -21.93
CA ALA A 33 -45.11 -44.58 -21.16
C ALA A 33 -45.57 -43.12 -21.25
N LYS A 34 -45.88 -42.47 -20.11
CA LYS A 34 -46.13 -41.03 -20.10
C LYS A 34 -44.85 -40.34 -20.59
N PRO A 35 -44.91 -39.47 -21.61
CA PRO A 35 -43.71 -38.79 -22.09
C PRO A 35 -43.08 -37.98 -20.95
N GLU A 36 -41.77 -38.13 -20.78
CA GLU A 36 -41.01 -37.36 -19.79
C GLU A 36 -40.98 -35.89 -20.19
N GLU A 37 -41.01 -35.03 -19.18
CA GLU A 37 -40.98 -33.58 -19.38
C GLU A 37 -39.61 -33.13 -19.90
N TRP A 38 -39.61 -32.37 -21.00
CA TRP A 38 -38.38 -31.85 -21.57
C TRP A 38 -37.86 -30.66 -20.75
N ILE A 39 -36.60 -30.74 -20.36
CA ILE A 39 -35.88 -29.69 -19.64
C ILE A 39 -34.56 -29.45 -20.37
N SER A 40 -34.31 -28.19 -20.72
CA SER A 40 -33.06 -27.79 -21.38
C SER A 40 -31.85 -28.12 -20.51
N MET A 41 -30.73 -28.43 -21.17
CA MET A 41 -29.48 -28.84 -20.52
C MET A 41 -29.00 -27.91 -19.40
N PRO A 42 -28.94 -26.57 -19.56
CA PRO A 42 -28.50 -25.66 -18.50
C PRO A 42 -29.45 -25.63 -17.30
N LEU A 43 -30.74 -25.93 -17.51
CA LEU A 43 -31.77 -25.88 -16.48
C LEU A 43 -31.93 -27.21 -15.71
N ARG A 44 -31.24 -28.27 -16.14
CA ARG A 44 -31.20 -29.53 -15.40
C ARG A 44 -30.57 -29.32 -14.02
N ALA A 45 -31.05 -30.09 -13.03
CA ALA A 45 -30.60 -29.99 -11.65
C ALA A 45 -29.07 -30.16 -11.47
N TRP A 46 -28.42 -30.99 -12.29
CA TRP A 46 -26.97 -31.19 -12.23
C TRP A 46 -26.20 -29.91 -12.60
N SER A 47 -26.65 -29.18 -13.64
CA SER A 47 -26.00 -27.94 -14.11
C SER A 47 -26.11 -26.82 -13.07
N ILE A 48 -27.30 -26.66 -12.46
CA ILE A 48 -27.52 -25.67 -11.39
C ILE A 48 -26.73 -26.06 -10.12
N SER A 49 -26.68 -27.36 -9.78
CA SER A 49 -25.90 -27.83 -8.63
C SER A 49 -24.40 -27.58 -8.83
N LEU A 50 -23.88 -27.84 -10.03
CA LEU A 50 -22.49 -27.56 -10.40
C LEU A 50 -22.18 -26.06 -10.29
N PHE A 51 -23.08 -25.18 -10.73
CA PHE A 51 -22.94 -23.74 -10.56
C PHE A 51 -22.84 -23.34 -9.08
N ILE A 52 -23.71 -23.87 -8.22
CA ILE A 52 -23.69 -23.59 -6.77
C ILE A 52 -22.38 -24.06 -6.13
N ILE A 53 -21.89 -25.25 -6.49
CA ILE A 53 -20.63 -25.80 -5.96
C ILE A 53 -19.43 -24.94 -6.36
N ILE A 54 -19.34 -24.54 -7.64
CA ILE A 54 -18.24 -23.68 -8.11
C ILE A 54 -18.29 -22.30 -7.42
N THR A 55 -19.49 -21.72 -7.31
CA THR A 55 -19.67 -20.39 -6.70
C THR A 55 -19.35 -20.39 -5.21
N THR A 56 -19.75 -21.43 -4.47
CA THR A 56 -19.41 -21.58 -3.04
C THR A 56 -17.92 -21.79 -2.82
N SER A 57 -17.26 -22.59 -3.67
CA SER A 57 -15.80 -22.77 -3.65
C SER A 57 -15.06 -21.44 -3.86
N LEU A 58 -15.52 -20.62 -4.81
CA LEU A 58 -14.95 -19.28 -5.03
C LEU A 58 -15.11 -18.36 -3.82
N ILE A 59 -16.28 -18.35 -3.17
CA ILE A 59 -16.50 -17.56 -1.94
C ILE A 59 -15.51 -17.97 -0.85
N ILE A 60 -15.37 -19.27 -0.59
CA ILE A 60 -14.43 -19.79 0.42
C ILE A 60 -13.00 -19.38 0.09
N THR A 61 -12.61 -19.48 -1.18
CA THR A 61 -11.26 -19.11 -1.64
C THR A 61 -10.97 -17.62 -1.42
N ILE A 62 -11.91 -16.74 -1.76
CA ILE A 62 -11.74 -15.28 -1.60
C ILE A 62 -11.64 -14.92 -0.11
N ILE A 63 -12.47 -15.53 0.74
CA ILE A 63 -12.43 -15.30 2.19
C ILE A 63 -11.09 -15.78 2.78
N ALA A 64 -10.63 -16.98 2.41
CA ALA A 64 -9.36 -17.50 2.88
C ALA A 64 -8.18 -16.60 2.47
N LEU A 65 -8.16 -16.14 1.21
CA LEU A 65 -7.13 -15.20 0.72
C LEU A 65 -7.19 -13.86 1.44
N LEU A 66 -8.39 -13.35 1.74
CA LEU A 66 -8.56 -12.10 2.50
C LEU A 66 -7.99 -12.24 3.92
N LEU A 67 -8.29 -13.33 4.61
CA LEU A 67 -7.78 -13.58 5.97
C LEU A 67 -6.25 -13.70 5.97
N VAL A 68 -5.69 -14.46 5.03
CA VAL A 68 -4.22 -14.59 4.88
C VAL A 68 -3.59 -13.23 4.53
N SER A 69 -4.21 -12.46 3.64
CA SER A 69 -3.72 -11.13 3.25
C SER A 69 -3.72 -10.13 4.41
N LEU A 70 -4.71 -10.22 5.30
CA LEU A 70 -4.80 -9.36 6.49
C LEU A 70 -3.81 -9.80 7.58
N GLN A 71 -3.66 -11.11 7.80
CA GLN A 71 -2.77 -11.63 8.85
C GLN A 71 -1.29 -11.46 8.50
N ASN A 72 -0.94 -11.67 7.24
CA ASN A 72 0.45 -11.73 6.80
C ASN A 72 0.92 -10.47 6.08
N ASN A 73 0.15 -9.36 6.07
CA ASN A 73 0.45 -8.16 5.27
C ASN A 73 0.76 -8.51 3.80
N GLY A 74 -0.24 -9.11 3.14
CA GLY A 74 -0.13 -9.65 1.79
C GLY A 74 0.13 -11.15 1.78
N PHE A 75 -0.25 -11.83 0.70
CA PHE A 75 -0.21 -13.30 0.64
C PHE A 75 0.92 -13.86 -0.23
N VAL A 76 1.38 -13.11 -1.24
CA VAL A 76 2.48 -13.50 -2.14
C VAL A 76 3.42 -12.32 -2.35
N THR A 77 4.73 -12.56 -2.22
CA THR A 77 5.78 -11.62 -2.62
C THR A 77 5.97 -11.66 -4.14
N VAL A 78 5.75 -10.54 -4.80
CA VAL A 78 6.08 -10.38 -6.22
C VAL A 78 7.54 -9.95 -6.27
N GLY A 79 8.44 -10.91 -6.48
CA GLY A 79 9.88 -10.67 -6.39
C GLY A 79 10.38 -9.72 -7.47
N ALA A 80 11.15 -8.71 -7.06
CA ALA A 80 11.96 -7.89 -7.97
C ALA A 80 13.02 -8.72 -8.73
N ALA A 81 13.34 -9.94 -8.30
CA ALA A 81 14.29 -10.83 -8.99
C ALA A 81 13.85 -11.22 -10.42
N LEU A 82 12.54 -11.19 -10.75
CA LEU A 82 12.06 -11.40 -12.13
C LEU A 82 11.97 -10.09 -12.95
N SER A 83 12.30 -8.94 -12.37
CA SER A 83 12.40 -7.67 -13.11
C SER A 83 13.61 -7.63 -14.05
N ALA A 84 14.64 -8.44 -13.80
CA ALA A 84 15.81 -8.59 -14.66
C ALA A 84 15.48 -9.19 -16.04
N TYR A 85 14.35 -9.89 -16.19
CA TYR A 85 13.94 -10.54 -17.44
C TYR A 85 12.71 -9.90 -18.11
N GLY A 86 12.39 -8.64 -17.77
CA GLY A 86 11.26 -7.93 -18.39
C GLY A 86 9.90 -8.64 -18.21
N ALA A 87 9.77 -9.50 -17.19
CA ALA A 87 8.60 -10.35 -16.96
C ALA A 87 7.55 -9.73 -16.02
N THR A 88 7.79 -8.52 -15.51
CA THR A 88 6.89 -7.81 -14.58
C THR A 88 5.51 -7.58 -15.17
N TRP A 89 5.40 -7.21 -16.45
CA TRP A 89 4.10 -7.05 -17.11
C TRP A 89 3.34 -8.37 -17.30
N ARG A 90 4.06 -9.48 -17.52
CA ARG A 90 3.46 -10.81 -17.72
C ARG A 90 2.82 -11.35 -16.44
N LEU A 91 3.48 -11.11 -15.31
CA LEU A 91 2.95 -11.49 -14.01
C LEU A 91 1.75 -10.61 -13.63
N SER A 92 1.80 -9.30 -13.91
CA SER A 92 0.67 -8.39 -13.67
C SER A 92 -0.60 -8.79 -14.42
N LEU A 93 -0.45 -9.31 -15.63
CA LEU A 93 -1.56 -9.88 -16.38
C LEU A 93 -2.10 -11.17 -15.74
N LEU A 94 -1.25 -12.00 -15.13
CA LEU A 94 -1.68 -13.28 -14.55
C LEU A 94 -2.65 -13.08 -13.37
N TRP A 95 -2.33 -12.20 -12.41
CA TRP A 95 -3.19 -12.02 -11.24
C TRP A 95 -4.42 -11.15 -11.50
N THR A 96 -4.44 -10.35 -12.57
CA THR A 96 -5.62 -9.53 -12.95
C THR A 96 -6.53 -10.23 -13.96
N ALA A 97 -5.97 -10.94 -14.95
CA ALA A 97 -6.73 -11.60 -16.00
C ALA A 97 -7.33 -12.94 -15.54
N LEU A 98 -6.64 -13.70 -14.70
CA LEU A 98 -7.12 -15.02 -14.25
C LEU A 98 -8.45 -14.93 -13.48
N PRO A 99 -8.62 -14.04 -12.48
CA PRO A 99 -9.91 -13.89 -11.81
C PRO A 99 -11.01 -13.47 -12.78
N SER A 100 -10.74 -12.44 -13.59
CA SER A 100 -11.69 -11.93 -14.59
C SER A 100 -12.14 -13.01 -15.57
N PHE A 101 -11.23 -13.87 -16.03
CA PHE A 101 -11.53 -14.99 -16.91
C PHE A 101 -12.44 -16.02 -16.24
N VAL A 102 -12.13 -16.43 -15.00
CA VAL A 102 -12.95 -17.38 -14.23
C VAL A 102 -14.36 -16.84 -13.99
N PHE A 103 -14.49 -15.58 -13.59
CA PHE A 103 -15.80 -14.95 -13.43
C PHE A 103 -16.54 -14.82 -14.75
N THR A 104 -15.87 -14.52 -15.86
CA THR A 104 -16.53 -14.45 -17.17
C THR A 104 -17.14 -15.79 -17.58
N LEU A 105 -16.42 -16.89 -17.38
CA LEU A 105 -16.94 -18.25 -17.63
C LEU A 105 -18.13 -18.57 -16.74
N LEU A 106 -18.06 -18.21 -15.45
CA LEU A 106 -19.16 -18.42 -14.51
C LEU A 106 -20.40 -17.58 -14.90
N GLY A 107 -20.18 -16.37 -15.40
CA GLY A 107 -21.25 -15.48 -15.88
C GLY A 107 -21.93 -16.00 -17.14
N LEU A 108 -21.17 -16.57 -18.07
CA LEU A 108 -21.71 -17.26 -19.25
C LEU A 108 -22.57 -18.46 -18.85
N HIS A 109 -22.12 -19.26 -17.88
CA HIS A 109 -22.89 -20.39 -17.35
C HIS A 109 -24.21 -19.94 -16.72
N TRP A 110 -24.18 -18.87 -15.90
CA TRP A 110 -25.40 -18.31 -15.32
C TRP A 110 -26.34 -17.72 -16.38
N ALA A 111 -25.82 -16.99 -17.37
CA ALA A 111 -26.62 -16.42 -18.45
C ALA A 111 -27.37 -17.51 -19.25
N ALA A 112 -26.73 -18.66 -19.47
CA ALA A 112 -27.37 -19.82 -20.10
C ALA A 112 -28.53 -20.37 -19.25
N ILE A 113 -28.35 -20.47 -17.92
CA ILE A 113 -29.41 -20.88 -16.98
C ILE A 113 -30.57 -19.87 -16.99
N ALA A 114 -30.28 -18.57 -16.90
CA ALA A 114 -31.28 -17.51 -16.86
C ALA A 114 -32.09 -17.42 -18.16
N SER A 115 -31.44 -17.55 -19.32
CA SER A 115 -32.14 -17.59 -20.62
C SER A 115 -33.06 -18.80 -20.70
N ALA A 116 -32.55 -20.00 -20.37
CA ALA A 116 -33.36 -21.21 -20.37
C ALA A 116 -34.55 -21.15 -19.41
N ALA A 117 -34.41 -20.52 -18.25
CA ALA A 117 -35.50 -20.30 -17.31
C ALA A 117 -36.57 -19.34 -17.87
N ALA A 118 -36.16 -18.30 -18.61
CA ALA A 118 -37.08 -17.38 -19.27
C ALA A 118 -37.83 -18.03 -20.44
N ASP A 119 -37.15 -18.84 -21.25
CA ASP A 119 -37.76 -19.56 -22.37
C ASP A 119 -38.80 -20.60 -21.89
N ARG A 120 -38.56 -21.22 -20.73
CA ARG A 120 -39.49 -22.18 -20.13
C ARG A 120 -40.73 -21.52 -19.50
N GLN A 121 -40.64 -20.27 -19.06
CA GLN A 121 -41.66 -19.63 -18.23
C GLN A 121 -43.05 -19.51 -18.87
N PRO A 122 -43.21 -19.15 -20.16
CA PRO A 122 -44.52 -19.12 -20.81
C PRO A 122 -45.24 -20.48 -20.74
N PHE A 123 -44.52 -21.58 -20.98
CA PHE A 123 -45.07 -22.93 -20.97
C PHE A 123 -45.48 -23.41 -19.57
N VAL A 124 -44.82 -22.91 -18.53
CA VAL A 124 -45.24 -23.11 -17.13
C VAL A 124 -46.60 -22.43 -16.88
N GLY A 125 -46.82 -21.26 -17.48
CA GLY A 125 -48.09 -20.52 -17.37
C GLY A 125 -49.25 -21.24 -18.03
N LEU A 126 -49.04 -21.87 -19.20
CA LEU A 126 -50.07 -22.65 -19.89
C LEU A 126 -50.52 -23.89 -19.10
N ASN A 127 -49.62 -24.51 -18.31
CA ASN A 127 -49.91 -25.73 -17.56
C ASN A 127 -50.58 -25.47 -16.20
N ARG A 128 -51.01 -24.24 -15.91
CA ARG A 128 -51.73 -23.91 -14.68
C ARG A 128 -53.17 -24.42 -14.75
N PRO A 129 -53.75 -24.91 -13.63
CA PRO A 129 -55.11 -25.45 -13.61
C PRO A 129 -56.18 -24.44 -14.05
N ASP A 130 -55.94 -23.14 -13.83
CA ASP A 130 -56.85 -22.05 -14.19
C ASP A 130 -56.56 -21.44 -15.58
N GLY A 131 -55.56 -21.96 -16.31
CA GLY A 131 -55.01 -21.33 -17.51
C GLY A 131 -54.23 -20.02 -17.21
N GLY A 132 -53.44 -19.56 -18.18
CA GLY A 132 -52.70 -18.30 -18.08
C GLY A 132 -53.28 -17.23 -19.01
N LEU A 133 -53.18 -15.96 -18.63
CA LEU A 133 -53.52 -14.83 -19.51
C LEU A 133 -52.69 -14.90 -20.80
N ALA A 134 -53.33 -14.73 -21.97
CA ALA A 134 -52.65 -14.82 -23.27
C ALA A 134 -51.47 -13.84 -23.41
N LYS A 135 -51.60 -12.64 -22.81
CA LYS A 135 -50.53 -11.62 -22.74
C LYS A 135 -49.32 -12.05 -21.90
N GLU A 136 -49.50 -12.94 -20.93
CA GLU A 136 -48.46 -13.41 -20.01
C GLU A 136 -47.88 -14.77 -20.42
N THR A 137 -48.41 -15.37 -21.49
CA THR A 137 -48.09 -16.73 -21.93
C THR A 137 -47.78 -16.78 -23.42
N VAL A 138 -48.81 -16.92 -24.26
CA VAL A 138 -48.69 -17.15 -25.71
C VAL A 138 -48.10 -15.95 -26.46
N LEU A 139 -48.47 -14.73 -26.06
CA LEU A 139 -48.00 -13.50 -26.71
C LEU A 139 -46.68 -12.99 -26.10
N LEU A 140 -46.16 -13.68 -25.09
CA LEU A 140 -44.99 -13.26 -24.33
C LEU A 140 -43.74 -13.95 -24.86
N ASP A 141 -42.85 -13.16 -25.46
CA ASP A 141 -41.54 -13.64 -25.91
C ASP A 141 -40.40 -12.92 -25.17
N TYR A 142 -39.80 -13.62 -24.21
CA TYR A 142 -38.61 -13.11 -23.50
C TYR A 142 -37.35 -13.15 -24.37
N ARG A 143 -37.30 -13.97 -25.42
CA ARG A 143 -36.16 -14.08 -26.34
C ARG A 143 -36.06 -12.85 -27.24
N ALA A 144 -37.20 -12.32 -27.69
CA ALA A 144 -37.25 -11.08 -28.49
C ALA A 144 -36.96 -9.80 -27.68
N THR A 145 -37.04 -9.87 -26.34
CA THR A 145 -36.80 -8.70 -25.48
C THR A 145 -35.28 -8.46 -25.30
N ILE A 146 -34.84 -7.20 -25.23
CA ILE A 146 -33.43 -6.83 -24.99
C ILE A 146 -33.00 -7.27 -23.58
N SER A 147 -31.83 -7.92 -23.44
CA SER A 147 -31.32 -8.47 -22.16
C SER A 147 -31.39 -7.48 -20.98
N LEU A 148 -31.04 -6.21 -21.22
CA LEU A 148 -31.08 -5.14 -20.21
C LEU A 148 -32.48 -4.81 -19.68
N ILE A 149 -33.55 -5.15 -20.41
CA ILE A 149 -34.95 -4.82 -20.06
C ILE A 149 -35.73 -6.10 -19.68
N ARG A 150 -35.20 -7.29 -19.97
CA ARG A 150 -35.85 -8.59 -19.70
C ARG A 150 -36.29 -8.77 -18.25
N TRP A 151 -35.45 -8.36 -17.28
CA TRP A 151 -35.76 -8.46 -15.86
C TRP A 151 -36.98 -7.61 -15.48
N PHE A 152 -37.06 -6.38 -15.99
CA PHE A 152 -38.16 -5.46 -15.72
C PHE A 152 -39.46 -5.95 -16.34
N ALA A 153 -39.41 -6.45 -17.57
CA ALA A 153 -40.55 -7.08 -18.23
C ALA A 153 -41.04 -8.32 -17.46
N ALA A 154 -40.13 -9.13 -16.92
CA ALA A 154 -40.48 -10.29 -16.12
C ALA A 154 -41.16 -9.93 -14.79
N PHE A 155 -40.69 -8.89 -14.09
CA PHE A 155 -41.36 -8.40 -12.88
C PHE A 155 -42.73 -7.82 -13.18
N ARG A 156 -42.88 -7.06 -14.28
CA ARG A 156 -44.17 -6.51 -14.70
C ARG A 156 -45.22 -7.59 -14.95
N ASN A 157 -44.81 -8.75 -15.46
CA ASN A 157 -45.67 -9.91 -15.70
C ASN A 157 -45.77 -10.85 -14.47
N ARG A 158 -45.40 -10.39 -13.26
CA ARG A 158 -45.43 -11.16 -12.00
C ARG A 158 -44.63 -12.47 -12.02
N HIS A 159 -43.64 -12.57 -12.91
CA HIS A 159 -42.72 -13.70 -13.01
C HIS A 159 -41.48 -13.46 -12.15
N TRP A 160 -41.66 -13.42 -10.83
CA TRP A 160 -40.64 -13.01 -9.87
C TRP A 160 -39.33 -13.80 -9.97
N VAL A 161 -39.39 -15.13 -10.06
CA VAL A 161 -38.18 -15.99 -10.13
C VAL A 161 -37.37 -15.69 -11.40
N VAL A 162 -38.04 -15.52 -12.53
CA VAL A 162 -37.39 -15.19 -13.81
C VAL A 162 -36.85 -13.76 -13.80
N GLY A 163 -37.58 -12.82 -13.20
CA GLY A 163 -37.11 -11.45 -12.98
C GLY A 163 -35.83 -11.40 -12.18
N TRP A 164 -35.78 -12.11 -11.04
CA TRP A 164 -34.58 -12.24 -10.21
C TRP A 164 -33.44 -12.96 -10.93
N ALA A 165 -33.72 -14.01 -11.71
CA ALA A 165 -32.70 -14.73 -12.50
C ALA A 165 -32.05 -13.83 -13.56
N GLN A 166 -32.85 -13.03 -14.27
CA GLN A 166 -32.36 -12.09 -15.27
C GLN A 166 -31.63 -10.90 -14.63
N LEU A 167 -32.12 -10.38 -13.50
CA LEU A 167 -31.43 -9.34 -12.74
C LEU A 167 -30.07 -9.83 -12.23
N ALA A 168 -30.00 -11.06 -11.71
CA ALA A 168 -28.74 -11.67 -11.31
C ALA A 168 -27.74 -11.77 -12.48
N SER A 169 -28.20 -12.05 -13.70
CA SER A 169 -27.32 -12.06 -14.88
C SER A 169 -26.75 -10.68 -15.21
N LEU A 170 -27.51 -9.61 -14.98
CA LEU A 170 -27.02 -8.24 -15.18
C LEU A 170 -25.99 -7.86 -14.12
N ILE A 171 -26.30 -8.10 -12.84
CA ILE A 171 -25.39 -7.79 -11.73
C ILE A 171 -24.09 -8.59 -11.86
N PHE A 172 -24.18 -9.86 -12.28
CA PHE A 172 -23.02 -10.72 -12.46
C PHE A 172 -22.09 -10.23 -13.57
N SER A 173 -22.60 -9.57 -14.61
CA SER A 173 -21.75 -9.03 -15.69
C SER A 173 -20.74 -7.98 -15.20
N ILE A 174 -21.05 -7.31 -14.09
CA ILE A 174 -20.18 -6.33 -13.41
C ILE A 174 -19.09 -7.02 -12.56
N VAL A 175 -19.28 -8.29 -12.17
CA VAL A 175 -18.30 -9.01 -11.33
C VAL A 175 -16.98 -9.23 -12.06
N SER A 176 -17.02 -9.49 -13.38
CA SER A 176 -15.81 -9.73 -14.18
C SER A 176 -14.83 -8.55 -14.15
N PRO A 177 -15.23 -7.30 -14.48
CA PRO A 177 -14.32 -6.16 -14.36
C PRO A 177 -13.94 -5.83 -12.91
N LEU A 178 -14.83 -6.07 -11.93
CA LEU A 178 -14.49 -5.89 -10.51
C LEU A 178 -13.44 -6.89 -10.03
N ALA A 179 -13.46 -8.12 -10.55
CA ALA A 179 -12.51 -9.16 -10.20
C ALA A 179 -11.09 -8.86 -10.69
N ALA A 180 -10.93 -8.08 -11.77
CA ALA A 180 -9.62 -7.59 -12.21
C ALA A 180 -8.94 -6.73 -11.12
N SER A 181 -9.74 -6.03 -10.32
CA SER A 181 -9.30 -5.16 -9.23
C SER A 181 -9.29 -5.85 -7.86
N LEU A 182 -9.52 -7.16 -7.80
CA LEU A 182 -9.56 -7.92 -6.54
C LEU A 182 -8.17 -7.97 -5.88
N PHE A 183 -7.12 -7.98 -6.70
CA PHE A 183 -5.73 -8.10 -6.28
C PHE A 183 -4.91 -6.87 -6.67
N VAL A 184 -4.25 -6.25 -5.70
CA VAL A 184 -3.38 -5.07 -5.92
C VAL A 184 -1.97 -5.37 -5.41
N ALA A 185 -0.96 -4.99 -6.19
CA ALA A 185 0.43 -5.03 -5.76
C ALA A 185 0.77 -3.74 -5.01
N THR A 186 1.21 -3.85 -3.76
CA THR A 186 1.61 -2.70 -2.95
C THR A 186 2.96 -2.97 -2.28
N SER A 187 3.81 -1.96 -2.24
CA SER A 187 5.10 -1.97 -1.55
C SER A 187 4.90 -1.87 -0.04
N THR A 188 5.44 -2.83 0.71
CA THR A 188 5.45 -2.80 2.18
C THR A 188 6.87 -2.97 2.72
N PHE A 189 7.16 -2.28 3.81
CA PHE A 189 8.43 -2.43 4.52
C PHE A 189 8.44 -3.73 5.33
N PHE A 190 9.51 -4.50 5.19
CA PHE A 190 9.72 -5.71 5.94
C PHE A 190 11.04 -5.64 6.70
N ASN A 191 10.96 -5.92 8.00
CA ASN A 191 12.08 -5.87 8.92
C ASN A 191 12.63 -7.29 9.09
N MET A 192 13.91 -7.48 8.78
CA MET A 192 14.61 -8.74 9.05
C MET A 192 15.76 -8.49 10.02
N ASN A 193 15.95 -9.40 10.96
CA ASN A 193 17.08 -9.34 11.87
C ASN A 193 18.28 -10.01 11.20
N ILE A 194 19.36 -9.25 11.01
CA ILE A 194 20.62 -9.74 10.45
C ILE A 194 21.76 -9.49 11.43
N PRO A 195 22.76 -10.38 11.50
CA PRO A 195 23.94 -10.14 12.31
C PRO A 195 24.82 -9.06 11.67
N VAL A 196 25.15 -8.03 12.45
CA VAL A 196 26.20 -7.06 12.14
C VAL A 196 27.40 -7.30 13.04
N VAL A 197 28.57 -6.91 12.55
CA VAL A 197 29.86 -7.06 13.23
C VAL A 197 30.49 -5.70 13.48
N PHE A 198 31.01 -5.52 14.68
CA PHE A 198 31.89 -4.42 15.06
C PHE A 198 33.34 -4.90 15.08
N ASN A 199 34.21 -4.15 14.42
CA ASN A 199 35.65 -4.43 14.35
C ASN A 199 36.50 -3.49 15.22
N SER A 200 35.95 -2.33 15.57
CA SER A 200 36.57 -1.34 16.45
C SER A 200 35.69 -1.10 17.68
N THR A 201 36.28 -0.50 18.71
CA THR A 201 35.62 0.01 19.90
C THR A 201 36.12 1.42 20.18
N PHE A 202 35.32 2.21 20.89
CA PHE A 202 35.80 3.49 21.38
C PHE A 202 36.68 3.29 22.60
N ASP A 203 37.86 3.91 22.58
CA ASP A 203 38.77 4.00 23.71
C ASP A 203 39.27 5.45 23.81
N GLN A 204 38.76 6.18 24.81
CA GLN A 204 39.15 7.57 25.05
C GLN A 204 40.60 7.70 25.55
N SER A 205 41.20 6.64 26.08
CA SER A 205 42.61 6.67 26.53
C SER A 205 43.59 6.77 25.36
N ALA A 206 43.16 6.44 24.14
CA ALA A 206 43.92 6.65 22.92
C ALA A 206 44.12 8.15 22.60
N MET A 207 43.22 9.03 23.07
CA MET A 207 43.37 10.49 22.98
C MET A 207 44.30 11.02 24.07
N ASN A 208 45.56 10.59 24.01
CA ASN A 208 46.62 11.01 24.93
C ASN A 208 47.57 12.03 24.26
N SER A 209 48.67 12.38 24.92
CA SER A 209 49.62 13.39 24.44
C SER A 209 50.34 13.06 23.12
N SER A 210 50.25 11.84 22.60
CA SER A 210 50.81 11.46 21.30
C SER A 210 49.91 11.82 20.13
N MET A 211 48.68 12.28 20.38
CA MET A 211 47.77 12.72 19.31
C MET A 211 48.34 13.97 18.62
N ASP A 212 48.32 13.99 17.29
CA ASP A 212 48.65 15.19 16.53
C ASP A 212 47.41 16.06 16.39
N ILE A 213 47.32 17.11 17.22
CA ILE A 213 46.18 18.01 17.21
C ILE A 213 46.04 18.78 15.89
N ARG A 214 47.14 19.00 15.16
CA ARG A 214 47.11 19.76 13.91
C ARG A 214 46.35 18.99 12.83
N VAL A 215 46.53 17.67 12.76
CA VAL A 215 45.78 16.82 11.83
C VAL A 215 44.27 16.88 12.10
N LEU A 216 43.86 16.93 13.38
CA LEU A 216 42.45 17.10 13.74
C LEU A 216 41.93 18.49 13.36
N LEU A 217 42.71 19.54 13.62
CA LEU A 217 42.36 20.92 13.27
C LEU A 217 42.25 21.11 11.74
N ASP A 218 43.14 20.51 10.97
CA ASP A 218 43.10 20.56 9.49
C ASP A 218 41.83 19.87 8.96
N SER A 219 41.48 18.71 9.52
CA SER A 219 40.25 18.00 9.17
C SER A 219 39.00 18.82 9.52
N VAL A 220 38.98 19.46 10.69
CA VAL A 220 37.86 20.33 11.10
C VAL A 220 37.80 21.60 10.28
N THR A 221 38.93 22.17 9.90
CA THR A 221 38.97 23.31 9.00
C THR A 221 38.36 22.93 7.65
N ALA A 222 38.70 21.76 7.11
CA ALA A 222 38.09 21.26 5.89
C ALA A 222 36.56 21.12 5.99
N THR A 223 36.04 20.56 7.09
CA THR A 223 34.59 20.32 7.25
C THR A 223 33.81 21.56 7.67
N VAL A 224 34.23 22.25 8.74
CA VAL A 224 33.50 23.36 9.35
C VAL A 224 33.67 24.68 8.58
N ILE A 225 34.85 24.95 8.03
CA ILE A 225 35.15 26.20 7.33
C ILE A 225 34.88 26.06 5.83
N TYR A 226 35.35 24.98 5.21
CA TYR A 226 35.24 24.79 3.76
C TYR A 226 34.06 23.92 3.31
N GLY A 227 33.28 23.35 4.24
CA GLY A 227 32.10 22.56 3.91
C GLY A 227 32.41 21.20 3.26
N ALA A 228 33.58 20.62 3.55
CA ALA A 228 33.89 19.25 3.17
C ALA A 228 32.95 18.24 3.87
N ALA A 229 32.88 17.01 3.35
CA ALA A 229 32.09 15.95 3.95
C ALA A 229 32.65 15.56 5.33
N ASP A 230 31.76 15.31 6.29
CA ASP A 230 32.13 14.85 7.62
C ASP A 230 32.92 13.53 7.57
N PRO A 231 33.82 13.27 8.54
CA PRO A 231 34.52 12.00 8.62
C PRO A 231 33.53 10.83 8.64
N PRO A 232 33.88 9.67 8.04
CA PRO A 232 33.02 8.50 8.06
C PRO A 232 32.55 8.17 9.49
N TRP A 233 31.29 7.75 9.62
CA TRP A 233 30.67 7.42 10.91
C TRP A 233 30.55 8.59 11.89
N THR A 234 30.58 9.82 11.38
CA THR A 234 30.38 11.05 12.16
C THR A 234 29.24 11.85 11.55
N ASP A 235 28.41 12.45 12.39
CA ASP A 235 27.51 13.54 12.01
C ASP A 235 27.92 14.84 12.73
N GLN A 236 27.17 15.93 12.57
CA GLN A 236 27.53 17.22 13.16
C GLN A 236 27.51 17.25 14.69
N GLU A 237 26.87 16.26 15.34
CA GLU A 237 26.66 16.24 16.79
C GLU A 237 27.27 15.01 17.48
N HIS A 238 27.49 13.92 16.75
CA HIS A 238 27.82 12.60 17.26
C HIS A 238 28.86 11.87 16.40
N ALA A 239 29.74 11.12 17.08
CA ALA A 239 30.64 10.15 16.50
C ALA A 239 30.14 8.75 16.84
N PHE A 240 29.94 7.91 15.84
CA PHE A 240 29.34 6.59 15.98
C PHE A 240 30.37 5.48 15.81
N ARG A 241 30.14 4.37 16.52
CA ARG A 241 30.94 3.16 16.34
C ARG A 241 30.56 2.49 15.00
N PRO A 242 31.53 2.21 14.11
CA PRO A 242 31.25 1.61 12.81
C PRO A 242 30.83 0.15 12.92
N PHE A 243 29.86 -0.25 12.10
CA PHE A 243 29.41 -1.63 11.99
C PHE A 243 29.24 -2.07 10.54
N TYR A 244 29.42 -3.36 10.31
CA TYR A 244 29.36 -3.95 8.97
C TYR A 244 28.47 -5.19 8.98
N ILE A 245 27.85 -5.50 7.85
CA ILE A 245 27.08 -6.75 7.70
C ILE A 245 28.06 -7.92 7.76
N ALA A 246 27.76 -8.94 8.58
CA ALA A 246 28.60 -10.13 8.69
C ALA A 246 28.82 -10.77 7.30
N THR A 247 30.08 -11.07 6.95
CA THR A 247 30.48 -11.55 5.61
C THR A 247 29.80 -12.84 5.18
N GLN A 248 29.35 -13.67 6.12
CA GLN A 248 28.57 -14.88 5.84
C GLN A 248 27.17 -14.56 5.27
N VAL A 249 26.59 -13.42 5.67
CA VAL A 249 25.33 -12.89 5.14
C VAL A 249 25.55 -12.03 3.91
N ALA A 250 26.72 -11.39 3.75
CA ALA A 250 27.07 -10.64 2.54
C ALA A 250 27.41 -11.53 1.33
N ALA A 251 27.72 -12.82 1.56
CA ALA A 251 27.93 -13.82 0.50
C ALA A 251 26.63 -14.25 -0.17
N GLU A 252 25.51 -14.19 0.55
CA GLU A 252 24.18 -14.13 -0.03
C GLU A 252 23.93 -12.67 -0.39
N ASN A 253 23.79 -12.31 -1.67
CA ASN A 253 23.61 -10.91 -2.05
C ASN A 253 22.52 -10.27 -1.17
N PRO A 254 22.81 -9.17 -0.44
CA PRO A 254 21.79 -8.52 0.36
C PRO A 254 20.60 -8.21 -0.56
N PRO A 255 19.35 -8.30 -0.06
CA PRO A 255 18.17 -8.10 -0.89
C PRO A 255 18.37 -6.81 -1.68
N THR A 256 18.27 -6.87 -3.01
CA THR A 256 18.55 -5.74 -3.91
C THR A 256 17.68 -4.51 -3.64
N ASN A 257 16.66 -4.65 -2.78
CA ASN A 257 15.73 -3.61 -2.34
C ASN A 257 15.89 -3.24 -0.84
N ALA A 258 16.98 -3.63 -0.20
CA ALA A 258 17.29 -3.21 1.17
C ALA A 258 17.69 -1.73 1.17
N THR A 259 16.94 -0.91 1.91
CA THR A 259 17.12 0.55 1.89
C THR A 259 17.80 1.06 3.14
N VAL A 260 17.51 0.47 4.30
CA VAL A 260 17.96 0.97 5.60
C VAL A 260 18.43 -0.18 6.47
N LEU A 261 19.54 0.01 7.17
CA LEU A 261 20.07 -0.86 8.21
C LEU A 261 20.04 -0.11 9.52
N ILE A 262 19.45 -0.71 10.54
CA ILE A 262 19.29 -0.14 11.88
C ILE A 262 20.04 -1.04 12.85
N ALA A 263 21.09 -0.54 13.49
CA ALA A 263 21.87 -1.32 14.46
C ALA A 263 22.06 -0.55 15.77
N PRO A 264 22.07 -1.24 16.92
CA PRO A 264 22.39 -0.63 18.19
C PRO A 264 23.87 -0.25 18.20
N THR A 265 24.17 1.00 18.50
CA THR A 265 25.53 1.54 18.57
C THR A 265 25.67 2.51 19.74
N VAL A 266 26.91 2.92 20.01
CA VAL A 266 27.24 3.97 20.97
C VAL A 266 27.63 5.21 20.20
N ALA A 267 27.05 6.34 20.59
CA ALA A 267 27.34 7.66 20.08
C ALA A 267 28.10 8.47 21.14
N HIS A 268 29.19 9.11 20.74
CA HIS A 268 29.92 10.08 21.58
C HIS A 268 29.64 11.49 21.10
N SER A 269 29.42 12.42 22.03
CA SER A 269 29.25 13.84 21.73
C SER A 269 29.97 14.72 22.74
N ALA A 270 30.27 15.95 22.33
CA ALA A 270 30.79 16.99 23.21
C ALA A 270 29.97 18.26 23.05
N TYR A 271 29.85 19.02 24.13
CA TYR A 271 29.13 20.28 24.15
C TYR A 271 29.85 21.28 25.03
N LEU A 272 29.65 22.57 24.76
CA LEU A 272 30.21 23.65 25.57
C LEU A 272 29.07 24.51 26.07
N ASN A 273 29.10 24.79 27.37
CA ASN A 273 28.23 25.78 27.98
C ASN A 273 29.04 27.06 28.20
N CYS A 274 29.02 27.90 27.16
CA CYS A 274 29.73 29.17 27.07
C CYS A 274 28.91 30.34 27.64
N SER A 275 29.58 31.20 28.41
CA SER A 275 29.05 32.46 28.91
C SER A 275 30.01 33.59 28.56
N VAL A 276 29.47 34.69 28.02
CA VAL A 276 30.21 35.94 27.81
C VAL A 276 30.31 36.65 29.16
N LEU A 277 31.53 36.97 29.58
CA LEU A 277 31.81 37.60 30.86
C LEU A 277 31.75 39.12 30.73
N LEU A 278 31.27 39.79 31.79
CA LEU A 278 31.15 41.25 31.83
C LEU A 278 32.36 41.90 32.53
N PRO A 279 32.91 43.00 31.96
CA PRO A 279 34.06 43.69 32.54
C PRO A 279 33.69 44.34 33.87
N GLY A 280 34.59 44.24 34.86
CA GLY A 280 34.44 44.83 36.19
C GLY A 280 33.53 44.06 37.16
N THR A 281 32.67 43.15 36.65
CA THR A 281 31.89 42.23 37.50
C THR A 281 32.48 40.82 37.49
N ASP A 282 32.75 40.29 36.30
CA ASP A 282 33.12 38.89 36.10
C ASP A 282 34.61 38.73 35.80
N TYR A 283 35.22 39.75 35.17
CA TYR A 283 36.65 39.79 34.89
C TYR A 283 37.24 41.21 34.95
N GLU A 284 38.55 41.28 35.18
CA GLU A 284 39.39 42.46 35.09
C GLU A 284 40.67 42.16 34.29
N ILE A 285 41.19 43.17 33.58
CA ILE A 285 42.47 43.08 32.87
C ILE A 285 43.44 44.06 33.52
N VAL A 286 44.56 43.53 34.00
CA VAL A 286 45.60 44.29 34.70
C VAL A 286 46.85 44.33 33.83
N VAL A 287 47.44 45.52 33.66
CA VAL A 287 48.74 45.69 33.01
C VAL A 287 49.84 45.41 34.05
N GLU A 288 50.64 44.37 33.84
CA GLU A 288 51.70 43.98 34.77
C GLU A 288 53.03 44.69 34.47
N SER A 289 53.37 44.80 33.19
CA SER A 289 54.58 45.49 32.74
C SER A 289 54.40 46.06 31.32
N GLN A 290 55.15 47.10 30.98
CA GLN A 290 55.10 47.74 29.66
C GLN A 290 56.50 48.13 29.18
N SER A 291 56.80 47.89 27.90
CA SER A 291 58.04 48.33 27.26
C SER A 291 57.87 49.73 26.64
N SER A 292 58.84 50.61 26.89
CA SER A 292 58.91 51.96 26.31
C SER A 292 59.91 52.07 25.15
N SER A 293 60.33 50.94 24.57
CA SER A 293 61.17 50.86 23.36
C SER A 293 60.41 51.30 22.11
N SER A 294 61.08 51.34 20.95
CA SER A 294 60.47 51.66 19.64
C SER A 294 59.23 50.82 19.34
N ASP A 295 59.17 49.60 19.87
CA ASP A 295 58.06 48.68 19.71
C ASP A 295 57.27 48.68 21.04
N LEU A 296 56.06 49.26 21.02
CA LEU A 296 55.18 49.28 22.19
C LEU A 296 54.64 47.87 22.44
N SER A 297 55.00 47.30 23.59
CA SER A 297 54.45 46.03 24.08
C SER A 297 54.08 46.09 25.55
N ALA A 298 53.03 45.38 25.95
CA ALA A 298 52.55 45.33 27.32
C ALA A 298 52.19 43.90 27.72
N GLN A 299 52.60 43.49 28.91
CA GLN A 299 52.20 42.23 29.52
C GLN A 299 50.90 42.46 30.30
N LEU A 300 49.86 41.72 29.92
CA LEU A 300 48.52 41.79 30.48
C LEU A 300 48.17 40.49 31.19
N THR A 301 47.49 40.62 32.31
CA THR A 301 46.89 39.51 33.03
C THR A 301 45.40 39.74 33.17
N MET A 302 44.61 38.88 32.53
CA MET A 302 43.17 38.82 32.72
C MET A 302 42.84 37.89 33.88
N ARG A 303 42.06 38.37 34.85
CA ARG A 303 41.60 37.61 36.01
C ARG A 303 40.08 37.66 36.06
N GLY A 304 39.44 36.53 36.35
CA GLY A 304 37.99 36.47 36.47
C GLY A 304 37.49 35.27 37.24
N ASN A 305 36.16 35.15 37.34
CA ASN A 305 35.49 34.02 37.96
C ASN A 305 34.21 33.65 37.21
N ASP A 306 34.11 32.38 36.79
CA ASP A 306 32.94 31.84 36.09
C ASP A 306 32.36 30.63 36.84
N ARG A 307 31.12 30.77 37.33
CA ARG A 307 30.38 29.73 38.07
C ARG A 307 31.22 29.10 39.21
N GLY A 308 31.98 29.94 39.91
CA GLY A 308 32.84 29.53 41.02
C GLY A 308 34.18 28.90 40.62
N CYS A 309 34.56 28.96 39.33
CA CYS A 309 35.92 28.66 38.90
C CYS A 309 36.70 29.95 38.61
N SER A 310 37.79 30.16 39.34
CA SER A 310 38.74 31.25 39.07
C SER A 310 39.49 30.97 37.78
N ILE A 311 39.45 31.96 36.89
CA ILE A 311 40.13 31.93 35.60
C ILE A 311 41.22 33.02 35.59
N GLN A 312 42.39 32.67 35.04
CA GLN A 312 43.51 33.59 34.87
C GLN A 312 44.17 33.31 33.53
N GLN A 313 44.56 34.38 32.84
CA GLN A 313 45.15 34.31 31.52
C GLN A 313 46.21 35.41 31.39
N GLU A 314 47.42 35.00 31.02
CA GLU A 314 48.58 35.90 30.91
C GLU A 314 49.01 35.95 29.45
N PHE A 315 49.18 37.17 28.91
CA PHE A 315 49.55 37.36 27.52
C PHE A 315 50.19 38.71 27.27
N THR A 316 50.95 38.81 26.18
CA THR A 316 51.61 40.05 25.77
C THR A 316 50.91 40.60 24.54
N VAL A 317 50.61 41.89 24.58
CA VAL A 317 50.13 42.65 23.42
C VAL A 317 51.23 43.55 22.89
N SER A 318 51.23 43.78 21.59
CA SER A 318 52.19 44.57 20.83
C SER A 318 51.52 45.21 19.62
N GLU A 319 52.10 46.30 19.12
CA GLU A 319 51.64 46.98 17.90
C GLU A 319 51.78 46.18 16.60
N LEU A 320 52.48 45.03 16.64
CA LEU A 320 52.72 44.17 15.47
C LEU A 320 51.48 43.37 15.05
N GLN A 321 50.43 43.34 15.88
CA GLN A 321 49.19 42.59 15.64
C GLN A 321 48.01 43.50 15.95
N SER A 322 47.00 43.48 15.10
CA SER A 322 45.79 44.31 15.22
C SER A 322 44.71 43.63 16.07
N VAL A 323 44.61 42.30 16.00
CA VAL A 323 43.58 41.51 16.69
C VAL A 323 44.26 40.48 17.59
N TYR A 324 43.77 40.37 18.81
CA TYR A 324 44.21 39.37 19.77
C TYR A 324 43.06 38.43 20.08
N LEU A 325 43.23 37.14 19.81
CA LEU A 325 42.38 36.08 20.36
C LEU A 325 43.25 35.14 21.18
N VAL A 326 43.35 35.44 22.46
CA VAL A 326 44.18 34.67 23.37
C VAL A 326 43.34 33.55 23.96
N THR A 327 43.89 32.33 23.94
CA THR A 327 43.15 31.10 24.26
C THR A 327 43.83 30.35 25.40
N THR A 328 43.09 29.88 26.40
CA THR A 328 43.64 29.18 27.57
C THR A 328 42.71 28.08 28.08
N SER A 329 43.26 27.01 28.67
CA SER A 329 42.49 25.97 29.37
C SER A 329 42.78 25.99 30.87
N VAL A 330 41.72 25.99 31.67
CA VAL A 330 41.76 25.85 33.13
C VAL A 330 41.16 24.50 33.49
N THR A 331 42.01 23.57 33.91
CA THR A 331 41.63 22.17 34.21
C THR A 331 41.56 21.86 35.72
N THR A 332 41.68 22.91 36.55
CA THR A 332 41.76 22.84 38.01
C THR A 332 40.43 23.16 38.71
N CYS A 333 39.33 23.36 37.96
CA CYS A 333 38.03 23.67 38.55
C CYS A 333 37.48 22.49 39.36
N SER A 334 36.67 22.80 40.39
CA SER A 334 35.99 21.79 41.19
C SER A 334 34.87 21.07 40.43
N ILE A 335 34.41 19.93 40.94
CA ILE A 335 33.27 19.17 40.39
C ILE A 335 31.99 20.03 40.39
N ALA A 336 31.74 20.78 41.47
CA ALA A 336 30.61 21.70 41.58
C ALA A 336 30.66 22.83 40.51
N SER A 337 31.86 23.14 40.04
CA SER A 337 32.12 24.11 38.98
C SER A 337 32.37 23.44 37.62
N LEU A 338 31.91 22.20 37.39
CA LEU A 338 31.95 21.54 36.07
C LEU A 338 33.37 21.21 35.52
N TYR A 339 34.32 20.84 36.39
CA TYR A 339 35.65 20.29 36.06
C TYR A 339 36.67 21.20 35.33
N SER A 340 36.28 21.88 34.25
CA SER A 340 37.20 22.68 33.42
C SER A 340 36.55 23.90 32.77
N ARG A 341 37.39 24.85 32.35
CA ARG A 341 37.01 26.02 31.55
C ARG A 341 37.96 26.22 30.39
N LEU A 342 37.40 26.47 29.21
CA LEU A 342 38.12 27.04 28.08
C LEU A 342 37.82 28.53 28.04
N VAL A 343 38.87 29.34 28.05
CA VAL A 343 38.78 30.79 28.19
C VAL A 343 39.38 31.44 26.96
N PHE A 344 38.64 32.38 26.39
CA PHE A 344 38.98 33.09 25.18
C PHE A 344 38.84 34.59 25.43
N THR A 345 39.92 35.33 25.19
CA THR A 345 39.94 36.79 25.32
C THR A 345 40.18 37.37 23.93
N TYR A 346 39.16 38.02 23.39
CA TYR A 346 39.19 38.74 22.12
C TYR A 346 39.36 40.24 22.37
N GLY A 347 40.14 40.94 21.55
CA GLY A 347 40.20 42.41 21.53
C GLY A 347 41.06 42.96 20.40
N HIS A 348 40.84 44.22 20.04
CA HIS A 348 41.64 44.94 19.06
C HIS A 348 42.74 45.75 19.75
N TRP A 349 43.93 45.77 19.18
CA TRP A 349 45.02 46.57 19.70
C TRP A 349 44.75 48.07 19.49
N SER A 350 44.96 48.84 20.55
CA SER A 350 44.88 50.30 20.47
C SER A 350 45.79 50.95 21.50
N ALA A 351 46.76 51.74 21.03
CA ALA A 351 47.67 52.50 21.89
C ALA A 351 46.94 53.52 22.80
N ALA A 352 45.72 53.91 22.46
CA ALA A 352 44.93 54.88 23.22
C ALA A 352 44.17 54.26 24.42
N ALA A 353 44.00 52.93 24.43
CA ALA A 353 43.25 52.24 25.46
C ALA A 353 44.10 51.98 26.72
N PRO A 354 43.54 52.05 27.93
CA PRO A 354 44.28 51.86 29.19
C PRO A 354 44.86 50.44 29.35
N SER A 355 44.27 49.45 28.69
CA SER A 355 44.76 48.06 28.62
C SER A 355 45.38 47.71 27.27
N PHE A 356 45.70 48.71 26.44
CA PHE A 356 46.16 48.55 25.05
C PHE A 356 45.21 47.74 24.15
N LEU A 357 43.97 47.50 24.60
CA LEU A 357 42.94 46.75 23.90
C LEU A 357 41.60 47.49 23.92
N THR A 358 40.91 47.53 22.78
CA THR A 358 39.51 47.97 22.61
C THR A 358 38.62 46.80 22.22
N ASP A 359 37.29 46.98 22.38
CA ASP A 359 36.27 46.01 22.00
C ASP A 359 36.48 44.61 22.59
N VAL A 360 36.91 44.59 23.86
CA VAL A 360 37.28 43.36 24.56
C VAL A 360 36.07 42.50 24.85
N SER A 361 36.13 41.24 24.43
CA SER A 361 35.13 40.21 24.74
C SER A 361 35.81 39.01 25.36
N VAL A 362 35.40 38.63 26.58
CA VAL A 362 35.90 37.43 27.26
C VAL A 362 34.81 36.37 27.29
N VAL A 363 35.10 35.20 26.75
CA VAL A 363 34.19 34.05 26.72
C VAL A 363 34.78 32.92 27.56
N SER A 364 34.00 32.43 28.51
CA SER A 364 34.34 31.26 29.34
C SER A 364 33.37 30.11 29.07
N CYS A 365 33.90 28.96 28.67
CA CYS A 365 33.13 27.79 28.29
C CYS A 365 33.40 26.61 29.23
N ALA A 366 32.34 26.07 29.86
CA ALA A 366 32.41 24.79 30.54
C ALA A 366 32.25 23.67 29.51
N VAL A 367 33.25 22.80 29.41
CA VAL A 367 33.25 21.65 28.49
C VAL A 367 32.41 20.54 29.08
N GLY A 368 31.71 19.76 28.27
CA GLY A 368 31.07 18.50 28.68
C GLY A 368 31.17 17.43 27.61
N TYR A 369 31.29 16.17 28.06
CA TYR A 369 31.41 15.00 27.19
C TYR A 369 30.32 14.00 27.54
N ARG A 370 29.72 13.39 26.51
CA ARG A 370 28.60 12.45 26.68
C ARG A 370 28.82 11.19 25.86
N LYS A 371 28.27 10.10 26.38
CA LYS A 371 28.01 8.87 25.63
C LYS A 371 26.52 8.56 25.67
N THR A 372 25.98 8.10 24.55
CA THR A 372 24.58 7.73 24.40
C THR A 372 24.47 6.41 23.65
N ASN A 373 23.76 5.46 24.25
CA ASN A 373 23.39 4.22 23.58
C ASN A 373 22.13 4.47 22.75
N GLY A 374 22.09 3.97 21.52
CA GLY A 374 20.95 4.14 20.64
C GLY A 374 21.03 3.36 19.34
N ASP A 375 19.94 3.41 18.57
CA ASP A 375 19.84 2.77 17.27
C ASP A 375 20.26 3.74 16.16
N LEU A 376 21.29 3.38 15.40
CA LEU A 376 21.75 4.15 14.25
C LEU A 376 21.16 3.58 12.96
N SER A 377 20.50 4.44 12.20
CA SER A 377 19.96 4.14 10.88
C SER A 377 20.95 4.56 9.80
N VAL A 378 21.43 3.61 9.00
CA VAL A 378 22.35 3.85 7.88
C VAL A 378 21.80 3.28 6.59
N THR A 379 22.21 3.84 5.45
CA THR A 379 21.88 3.26 4.14
C THR A 379 22.66 1.97 3.91
N VAL A 380 22.00 0.92 3.40
CA VAL A 380 22.68 -0.30 2.99
C VAL A 380 23.50 -0.01 1.72
N PRO A 381 24.82 -0.20 1.72
CA PRO A 381 25.64 0.07 0.55
C PRO A 381 25.30 -0.94 -0.56
N SER A 382 24.84 -0.45 -1.71
CA SER A 382 24.44 -1.29 -2.86
C SER A 382 25.64 -1.90 -3.59
N SER A 383 26.86 -1.45 -3.28
CA SER A 383 28.13 -1.90 -3.84
C SER A 383 29.23 -1.83 -2.78
N ARG A 384 30.28 -2.66 -2.89
CA ARG A 384 31.46 -2.65 -1.98
C ARG A 384 32.22 -1.31 -1.94
N LYS A 385 31.89 -0.35 -2.82
CA LYS A 385 32.59 0.94 -2.98
C LYS A 385 31.81 2.18 -2.51
N THR A 386 30.55 2.01 -2.12
CA THR A 386 29.75 3.13 -1.59
C THR A 386 29.77 3.06 -0.07
N ASP A 387 30.23 4.12 0.57
CA ASP A 387 30.19 4.25 2.02
C ASP A 387 28.74 4.37 2.52
N SER A 388 28.47 3.77 3.68
CA SER A 388 27.19 3.86 4.35
C SER A 388 26.95 5.29 4.82
N ARG A 389 25.87 5.91 4.35
CA ARG A 389 25.45 7.24 4.81
C ARG A 389 24.55 7.13 6.02
N ILE A 390 24.79 7.97 7.02
CA ILE A 390 23.94 8.08 8.21
C ILE A 390 22.61 8.74 7.81
N LEU A 391 21.49 8.15 8.22
CA LEU A 391 20.14 8.67 8.02
C LEU A 391 19.60 9.33 9.29
N GLY A 392 19.97 8.82 10.46
CA GLY A 392 19.57 9.36 11.74
C GLY A 392 19.89 8.43 12.90
N PHE A 393 19.86 8.97 14.11
CA PHE A 393 20.16 8.28 15.36
C PHE A 393 19.00 8.42 16.34
N SER A 394 18.60 7.31 16.96
CA SER A 394 17.54 7.28 17.98
C SER A 394 18.12 6.83 19.32
N PRO A 395 18.27 7.72 20.31
CA PRO A 395 18.83 7.35 21.61
C PRO A 395 17.87 6.43 22.38
N THR A 396 18.39 5.33 22.92
CA THR A 396 17.63 4.38 23.77
C THR A 396 17.73 4.77 25.24
N GLU A 397 18.83 5.43 25.62
CA GLU A 397 19.12 5.81 27.00
C GLU A 397 19.43 7.31 27.12
N LEU A 398 19.31 7.84 28.34
CA LEU A 398 19.71 9.22 28.62
C LEU A 398 21.23 9.38 28.46
N PRO A 399 21.70 10.55 27.98
CA PRO A 399 23.14 10.81 27.86
C PRO A 399 23.86 10.69 29.20
N GLN A 400 24.90 9.86 29.24
CA GLN A 400 25.76 9.69 30.39
C GLN A 400 27.03 10.53 30.22
N ASP A 401 27.55 11.08 31.30
CA ASP A 401 28.85 11.76 31.28
C ASP A 401 29.94 10.73 30.96
N SER A 402 30.77 11.01 29.96
CA SER A 402 31.84 10.09 29.54
C SER A 402 33.21 10.46 30.12
N ARG A 403 33.32 11.52 30.95
CA ARG A 403 34.60 11.91 31.56
C ARG A 403 35.21 10.85 32.49
N ASP A 404 34.39 9.99 33.07
CA ASP A 404 34.83 8.95 34.01
C ASP A 404 35.27 7.65 33.31
N ASP A 405 35.03 7.52 32.00
CA ASP A 405 35.33 6.28 31.25
C ASP A 405 36.83 6.09 31.00
N ALA A 406 37.59 7.19 30.85
CA ALA A 406 39.04 7.19 30.76
C ALA A 406 39.62 8.28 31.67
N PHE A 407 40.29 7.85 32.74
CA PHE A 407 40.75 8.77 33.79
C PHE A 407 41.64 9.88 33.22
N GLY A 408 41.13 11.12 33.26
CA GLY A 408 41.89 12.33 32.93
C GLY A 408 42.16 12.57 31.44
N PHE A 409 41.53 11.84 30.51
CA PHE A 409 41.73 12.07 29.06
C PHE A 409 41.40 13.52 28.68
N TRP A 410 40.30 14.05 29.21
CA TRP A 410 39.81 15.40 28.90
C TRP A 410 40.82 16.47 29.28
N ARG A 411 41.62 16.28 30.34
CA ARG A 411 42.67 17.23 30.73
C ARG A 411 43.76 17.32 29.67
N VAL A 412 44.19 16.16 29.16
CA VAL A 412 45.22 16.08 28.13
C VAL A 412 44.68 16.62 26.81
N PHE A 413 43.47 16.23 26.43
CA PHE A 413 42.80 16.69 25.22
C PHE A 413 42.61 18.21 25.22
N GLU A 414 41.98 18.76 26.26
CA GLU A 414 41.73 20.21 26.37
C GLU A 414 43.03 21.01 26.37
N GLN A 415 44.06 20.58 27.10
CA GLN A 415 45.36 21.28 27.09
C GLN A 415 46.04 21.20 25.72
N SER A 416 45.89 20.08 24.99
CA SER A 416 46.55 19.89 23.70
C SER A 416 46.00 20.82 22.62
N LEU A 417 44.74 21.24 22.71
CA LEU A 417 44.11 22.20 21.78
C LEU A 417 44.86 23.54 21.71
N PHE A 418 45.47 23.97 22.81
CA PHE A 418 46.10 25.29 22.92
C PHE A 418 47.63 25.26 22.79
N ARG A 419 48.23 24.09 22.55
CA ARG A 419 49.70 23.95 22.45
C ARG A 419 50.27 24.35 21.10
N SER A 420 49.45 24.33 20.05
CA SER A 420 49.90 24.62 18.69
C SER A 420 49.60 26.06 18.30
N SER A 421 50.60 26.76 17.77
CA SER A 421 50.47 28.08 17.18
C SER A 421 51.30 28.15 15.90
N THR A 422 50.70 28.62 14.82
CA THR A 422 51.35 28.83 13.54
C THR A 422 51.49 30.31 13.25
N PHE A 423 52.68 30.71 12.79
CA PHE A 423 52.94 32.07 12.34
C PHE A 423 52.60 32.17 10.86
N THR A 424 51.61 32.99 10.52
CA THR A 424 51.24 33.29 9.13
C THR A 424 51.63 34.72 8.81
N VAL A 425 52.47 34.91 7.79
CA VAL A 425 53.08 36.21 7.44
C VAL A 425 52.03 37.26 7.01
N ASN A 426 50.87 36.81 6.52
CA ASN A 426 49.82 37.66 5.96
C ASN A 426 48.62 37.88 6.90
N THR A 427 48.71 37.46 8.16
CA THR A 427 47.63 37.64 9.14
C THR A 427 48.12 38.53 10.28
N THR A 428 47.33 39.53 10.63
CA THR A 428 47.59 40.49 11.71
C THR A 428 47.03 40.04 13.06
N TRP A 429 46.63 38.76 13.19
CA TRP A 429 46.00 38.22 14.39
C TRP A 429 46.96 37.39 15.23
N PHE A 430 46.97 37.66 16.54
CA PHE A 430 47.68 36.85 17.53
C PHE A 430 46.74 35.80 18.12
N THR A 431 46.92 34.53 17.74
CA THR A 431 46.13 33.42 18.26
C THR A 431 46.80 32.04 18.10
N THR A 432 46.22 31.00 18.70
CA THR A 432 46.62 29.59 18.50
C THR A 432 46.00 29.02 17.23
N ASP A 433 46.44 27.85 16.77
CA ASP A 433 45.84 27.19 15.59
C ASP A 433 44.35 26.89 15.82
N PHE A 434 43.98 26.55 17.04
CA PHE A 434 42.58 26.39 17.41
C PHE A 434 41.82 27.72 17.37
N GLY A 435 42.44 28.80 17.86
CA GLY A 435 41.86 30.13 17.82
C GLY A 435 41.71 30.69 16.40
N SER A 436 42.61 30.38 15.47
CA SER A 436 42.48 30.82 14.08
C SER A 436 41.26 30.20 13.40
N VAL A 437 41.00 28.90 13.61
CA VAL A 437 39.79 28.23 13.12
C VAL A 437 38.52 28.86 13.72
N ILE A 438 38.54 29.22 15.00
CA ILE A 438 37.44 29.92 15.66
C ILE A 438 37.18 31.30 15.03
N LEU A 439 38.23 32.09 14.76
CA LEU A 439 38.10 33.40 14.12
C LEU A 439 37.50 33.27 12.72
N TYR A 440 38.02 32.37 11.89
CA TYR A 440 37.45 32.12 10.56
C TYR A 440 35.97 31.71 10.64
N ARG A 441 35.60 30.86 11.60
CA ARG A 441 34.19 30.47 11.79
C ARG A 441 33.32 31.62 12.27
N ALA A 442 33.84 32.49 13.12
CA ALA A 442 33.13 33.66 13.62
C ALA A 442 32.88 34.68 12.51
N MET A 443 33.88 34.97 11.67
CA MET A 443 33.75 35.86 10.50
C MET A 443 32.71 35.34 9.51
N GLN A 444 32.76 34.04 9.18
CA GLN A 444 31.74 33.41 8.34
C GLN A 444 30.31 33.58 8.87
N ARG A 445 30.12 33.61 10.18
CA ARG A 445 28.81 33.79 10.82
C ARG A 445 28.32 35.22 10.87
N GLN A 446 29.25 36.16 10.87
CA GLN A 446 28.96 37.59 10.87
C GLN A 446 28.52 38.09 9.49
N GLY A 447 28.78 37.32 8.42
CA GLY A 447 28.39 37.64 7.06
C GLY A 447 29.54 38.16 6.20
N ASP A 448 30.72 38.36 6.80
CA ASP A 448 31.96 38.68 6.10
C ASP A 448 32.52 37.37 5.54
N GLY A 449 32.16 37.09 4.30
CA GLY A 449 32.57 35.88 3.59
C GLY A 449 34.07 35.64 3.66
N ALA A 450 34.47 34.38 3.66
CA ALA A 450 35.86 33.94 3.58
C ALA A 450 36.61 34.72 2.48
N GLY A 451 37.43 35.70 2.86
CA GLY A 451 38.24 36.50 1.94
C GLY A 451 38.19 38.02 2.07
N GLY A 452 37.56 38.60 3.10
CA GLY A 452 37.66 40.03 3.39
C GLY A 452 38.87 40.35 4.26
N ASP A 453 39.82 41.12 3.75
CA ASP A 453 40.98 41.73 4.44
C ASP A 453 40.55 42.86 5.43
N ASP A 454 39.27 42.88 5.84
CA ASP A 454 38.69 43.92 6.69
C ASP A 454 39.00 43.64 8.17
N ASP A 455 40.18 44.10 8.58
CA ASP A 455 40.77 44.05 9.93
C ASP A 455 39.98 44.84 11.01
N ASP A 456 38.89 45.52 10.60
CA ASP A 456 38.02 46.37 11.43
C ASP A 456 36.70 45.71 11.86
N SER A 457 36.44 44.46 11.47
CA SER A 457 35.20 43.75 11.83
C SER A 457 35.24 43.27 13.30
N VAL A 458 34.52 43.98 14.18
CA VAL A 458 34.42 43.61 15.61
C VAL A 458 33.56 42.35 15.78
N ILE A 459 34.16 41.28 16.31
CA ILE A 459 33.45 40.02 16.60
C ILE A 459 32.75 40.12 17.96
N GLY A 460 31.41 40.04 17.95
CA GLY A 460 30.63 40.02 19.18
C GLY A 460 30.83 38.75 20.02
N GLY A 461 30.84 38.89 21.35
CA GLY A 461 31.04 37.77 22.29
C GLY A 461 30.10 36.58 22.11
N ASP A 462 28.83 36.82 21.72
CA ASP A 462 27.86 35.74 21.47
C ASP A 462 28.18 34.94 20.19
N VAL A 463 28.61 35.64 19.13
CA VAL A 463 29.05 35.02 17.87
C VAL A 463 30.30 34.19 18.14
N LEU A 464 31.23 34.74 18.92
CA LEU A 464 32.45 34.06 19.33
C LEU A 464 32.13 32.80 20.16
N ALA A 465 31.25 32.90 21.16
CA ALA A 465 30.83 31.78 21.99
C ALA A 465 30.21 30.64 21.17
N LYS A 466 29.37 30.96 20.20
CA LYS A 466 28.78 29.95 19.31
C LYS A 466 29.83 29.32 18.39
N SER A 467 30.80 30.10 17.89
CA SER A 467 31.91 29.60 17.06
C SER A 467 32.84 28.68 17.82
N ILE A 468 33.14 29.00 19.07
CA ILE A 468 33.91 28.14 19.97
C ILE A 468 33.21 26.79 20.16
N SER A 469 31.90 26.79 20.44
CA SER A 469 31.14 25.54 20.65
C SER A 469 31.11 24.64 19.41
N ASP A 470 30.88 25.21 18.23
CA ASP A 470 30.89 24.47 16.95
C ASP A 470 32.26 23.83 16.68
N VAL A 471 33.33 24.63 16.75
CA VAL A 471 34.67 24.16 16.37
C VAL A 471 35.13 23.09 17.34
N PHE A 472 34.97 23.31 18.65
CA PHE A 472 35.38 22.33 19.65
C PHE A 472 34.60 21.02 19.54
N SER A 473 33.27 21.07 19.38
CA SER A 473 32.47 19.85 19.22
C SER A 473 32.96 19.06 18.00
N SER A 474 33.15 19.71 16.85
CA SER A 474 33.69 19.07 15.65
C SER A 474 35.09 18.46 15.84
N ILE A 475 36.00 19.13 16.57
CA ILE A 475 37.33 18.56 16.89
C ILE A 475 37.21 17.31 17.74
N TYR A 476 36.37 17.33 18.77
CA TYR A 476 36.17 16.15 19.60
C TYR A 476 35.56 14.99 18.80
N LEU A 477 34.55 15.25 17.99
CA LEU A 477 33.92 14.22 17.15
C LEU A 477 34.92 13.61 16.15
N THR A 478 35.71 14.46 15.49
CA THR A 478 36.78 14.04 14.58
C THR A 478 37.84 13.23 15.33
N GLY A 479 38.24 13.67 16.52
CA GLY A 479 39.19 12.95 17.38
C GLY A 479 38.67 11.57 17.80
N MET A 480 37.40 11.46 18.19
CA MET A 480 36.77 10.18 18.52
C MET A 480 36.72 9.24 17.31
N ALA A 481 36.35 9.75 16.13
CA ALA A 481 36.23 8.95 14.91
C ALA A 481 37.57 8.53 14.29
N THR A 482 38.66 9.26 14.56
CA THR A 482 39.97 8.99 13.92
C THR A 482 41.01 8.41 14.88
N VAL A 483 41.06 8.90 16.12
CA VAL A 483 42.04 8.49 17.15
C VAL A 483 41.39 7.61 18.21
N GLY A 484 40.15 7.93 18.61
CA GLY A 484 39.42 7.20 19.65
C GLY A 484 38.88 5.83 19.21
N LEU A 485 38.83 5.53 17.90
CA LEU A 485 38.42 4.23 17.38
C LEU A 485 39.62 3.27 17.31
N VAL A 486 39.69 2.34 18.26
CA VAL A 486 40.75 1.33 18.36
C VAL A 486 40.21 -0.03 17.91
N PRO A 487 40.97 -0.85 17.15
CA PRO A 487 40.55 -2.20 16.80
C PRO A 487 40.37 -3.07 18.05
N ILE A 488 39.39 -3.96 18.03
CA ILE A 488 39.15 -4.89 19.15
C ILE A 488 40.30 -5.90 19.24
N ASP A 489 40.87 -6.05 20.44
CA ASP A 489 42.02 -6.93 20.70
C ASP A 489 41.79 -8.37 20.23
N GLY A 490 42.81 -8.94 19.58
CA GLY A 490 42.82 -10.34 19.14
C GLY A 490 42.02 -10.63 17.86
N GLY A 491 41.63 -9.61 17.09
CA GLY A 491 40.93 -9.79 15.81
C GLY A 491 39.52 -10.36 15.96
N ARG A 492 38.96 -10.31 17.17
CA ARG A 492 37.59 -10.74 17.44
C ARG A 492 36.64 -9.62 17.02
N SER A 493 35.56 -9.99 16.34
CA SER A 493 34.47 -9.07 16.04
C SER A 493 33.31 -9.34 16.99
N GLU A 494 32.75 -8.28 17.54
CA GLU A 494 31.52 -8.37 18.33
C GLU A 494 30.34 -8.43 17.38
N ALA A 495 29.46 -9.43 17.54
CA ALA A 495 28.29 -9.59 16.67
C ALA A 495 27.01 -9.29 17.45
N THR A 496 26.18 -8.41 16.89
CA THR A 496 24.84 -8.10 17.42
C THR A 496 23.79 -8.17 16.32
N ALA A 497 22.53 -8.29 16.73
CA ALA A 497 21.41 -8.29 15.79
C ALA A 497 21.09 -6.84 15.38
N ALA A 498 21.14 -6.57 14.08
CA ALA A 498 20.62 -5.36 13.46
C ALA A 498 19.33 -5.68 12.71
N THR A 499 18.53 -4.65 12.45
CA THR A 499 17.31 -4.75 11.64
C THR A 499 17.57 -4.16 10.26
N ILE A 500 17.42 -4.96 9.22
CA ILE A 500 17.42 -4.47 7.83
C ILE A 500 15.98 -4.25 7.37
N VAL A 501 15.70 -3.06 6.86
CA VAL A 501 14.42 -2.67 6.30
C VAL A 501 14.49 -2.83 4.79
N THR A 502 13.67 -3.73 4.27
CA THR A 502 13.56 -4.04 2.85
C THR A 502 12.20 -3.61 2.31
N ASN A 503 12.18 -3.08 1.09
CA ASN A 503 10.93 -2.79 0.40
C ASN A 503 10.55 -3.99 -0.48
N LEU A 504 9.48 -4.69 -0.11
CA LEU A 504 8.95 -5.82 -0.87
C LEU A 504 7.56 -5.50 -1.39
N THR A 505 7.36 -5.72 -2.69
CA THR A 505 6.04 -5.65 -3.32
C THR A 505 5.28 -6.94 -3.06
N ARG A 506 4.14 -6.86 -2.37
CA ARG A 506 3.27 -8.00 -2.10
C ARG A 506 1.88 -7.79 -2.69
N LEU A 507 1.20 -8.89 -2.99
CA LEU A 507 -0.17 -8.87 -3.46
C LEU A 507 -1.14 -8.82 -2.28
N PHE A 508 -2.09 -7.89 -2.34
CA PHE A 508 -3.13 -7.66 -1.34
C PHE A 508 -4.51 -7.93 -1.95
N VAL A 509 -5.41 -8.49 -1.15
CA VAL A 509 -6.83 -8.57 -1.49
C VAL A 509 -7.50 -7.27 -1.06
N VAL A 510 -8.16 -6.58 -2.00
CA VAL A 510 -8.83 -5.32 -1.69
C VAL A 510 -10.14 -5.59 -0.91
N PRO A 511 -10.27 -5.16 0.36
CA PRO A 511 -11.38 -5.61 1.21
C PRO A 511 -12.76 -5.21 0.70
N TRP A 512 -12.93 -3.98 0.21
CA TRP A 512 -14.22 -3.50 -0.27
C TRP A 512 -14.63 -4.18 -1.59
N VAL A 513 -13.68 -4.43 -2.49
CA VAL A 513 -13.93 -5.17 -3.75
C VAL A 513 -14.31 -6.61 -3.42
N ALA A 514 -13.57 -7.28 -2.54
CA ALA A 514 -13.87 -8.63 -2.10
C ALA A 514 -15.27 -8.72 -1.47
N GLY A 515 -15.64 -7.75 -0.63
CA GLY A 515 -16.98 -7.68 -0.03
C GLY A 515 -18.10 -7.58 -1.07
N ILE A 516 -17.95 -6.72 -2.09
CA ILE A 516 -18.94 -6.59 -3.17
C ILE A 516 -19.03 -7.88 -3.98
N VAL A 517 -17.89 -8.47 -4.37
CA VAL A 517 -17.86 -9.73 -5.14
C VAL A 517 -18.52 -10.87 -4.36
N ILE A 518 -18.18 -11.05 -3.08
CA ILE A 518 -18.81 -12.05 -2.21
C ILE A 518 -20.32 -11.82 -2.11
N GLY A 519 -20.76 -10.56 -1.94
CA GLY A 519 -22.17 -10.20 -1.88
C GLY A 519 -22.93 -10.59 -3.16
N ILE A 520 -22.36 -10.31 -4.33
CA ILE A 520 -22.96 -10.69 -5.61
C ILE A 520 -23.01 -12.22 -5.77
N LEU A 521 -21.94 -12.94 -5.43
CA LEU A 521 -21.90 -14.39 -5.50
C LEU A 521 -22.95 -15.02 -4.56
N ALA A 522 -23.07 -14.55 -3.32
CA ALA A 522 -24.09 -15.00 -2.38
C ALA A 522 -25.51 -14.75 -2.90
N PHE A 523 -25.76 -13.56 -3.47
CA PHE A 523 -27.03 -13.25 -4.12
C PHE A 523 -27.34 -14.22 -5.27
N THR A 524 -26.37 -14.53 -6.13
CA THR A 524 -26.58 -15.48 -7.23
C THR A 524 -26.82 -16.92 -6.76
N ILE A 525 -26.25 -17.34 -5.63
CA ILE A 525 -26.56 -18.65 -5.02
C ILE A 525 -28.02 -18.69 -4.57
N VAL A 526 -28.50 -17.64 -3.90
CA VAL A 526 -29.91 -17.55 -3.45
C VAL A 526 -30.86 -17.64 -4.65
N VAL A 527 -30.54 -16.92 -5.72
CA VAL A 527 -31.34 -16.95 -6.96
C VAL A 527 -31.24 -18.31 -7.67
N ALA A 528 -30.06 -18.96 -7.68
CA ALA A 528 -29.89 -20.30 -8.23
C ALA A 528 -30.73 -21.35 -7.50
N ILE A 529 -30.77 -21.29 -6.16
CA ILE A 529 -31.63 -22.15 -5.33
C ILE A 529 -33.11 -21.86 -5.61
N SER A 530 -33.50 -20.59 -5.76
CA SER A 530 -34.86 -20.21 -6.14
C SER A 530 -35.26 -20.74 -7.52
N THR A 531 -34.37 -20.68 -8.50
CA THR A 531 -34.62 -21.23 -9.84
C THR A 531 -34.72 -22.74 -9.81
N LEU A 532 -33.84 -23.44 -9.09
CA LEU A 532 -33.88 -24.89 -8.94
C LEU A 532 -35.20 -25.35 -8.30
N THR A 533 -35.64 -24.67 -7.23
CA THR A 533 -36.91 -24.98 -6.56
C THR A 533 -38.11 -24.69 -7.45
N HIS A 534 -38.10 -23.58 -8.20
CA HIS A 534 -39.15 -23.25 -9.18
C HIS A 534 -39.28 -24.30 -10.27
N VAL A 535 -38.15 -24.74 -10.86
CA VAL A 535 -38.12 -25.77 -11.90
C VAL A 535 -38.63 -27.10 -11.37
N ARG A 536 -38.28 -27.49 -10.14
CA ARG A 536 -38.77 -28.74 -9.53
C ARG A 536 -40.25 -28.70 -9.15
N ARG A 537 -40.79 -27.55 -8.75
CA ARG A 537 -42.18 -27.41 -8.30
C ARG A 537 -43.17 -27.19 -9.43
N ARG A 538 -42.75 -26.61 -10.56
CA ARG A 538 -43.64 -26.23 -11.66
C ARG A 538 -43.37 -27.11 -12.90
N LYS A 539 -44.33 -27.97 -13.23
CA LYS A 539 -44.31 -28.81 -14.43
C LYS A 539 -44.70 -28.01 -15.67
N THR A 540 -44.13 -28.35 -16.82
CA THR A 540 -44.46 -27.78 -18.13
C THR A 540 -45.15 -28.77 -19.07
N LEU A 541 -45.79 -28.23 -20.12
CA LEU A 541 -46.39 -28.98 -21.23
C LEU A 541 -45.39 -29.40 -22.33
N LEU A 542 -44.10 -29.06 -22.18
CA LEU A 542 -43.06 -29.37 -23.15
C LEU A 542 -42.57 -30.81 -22.99
N TYR A 543 -42.70 -31.61 -24.06
CA TYR A 543 -42.14 -32.97 -24.16
C TYR A 543 -40.95 -33.05 -25.15
N GLU A 544 -40.73 -31.98 -25.92
CA GLU A 544 -39.62 -31.83 -26.86
C GLU A 544 -39.12 -30.38 -26.83
N GLU A 545 -37.88 -30.15 -27.25
CA GLU A 545 -37.35 -28.80 -27.44
C GLU A 545 -38.16 -28.07 -28.53
N PRO A 546 -38.64 -26.84 -28.29
CA PRO A 546 -39.31 -26.05 -29.33
C PRO A 546 -38.30 -25.47 -30.33
N ALA A 547 -37.38 -26.30 -30.84
CA ALA A 547 -36.39 -25.94 -31.82
C ALA A 547 -36.94 -26.17 -33.24
N GLY A 548 -37.11 -25.09 -33.99
CA GLY A 548 -37.52 -25.12 -35.39
C GLY A 548 -39.03 -25.10 -35.62
N LEU A 549 -39.40 -24.87 -36.88
CA LEU A 549 -40.81 -24.69 -37.28
C LEU A 549 -41.65 -25.97 -37.07
N LEU A 550 -41.06 -27.15 -37.26
CA LEU A 550 -41.77 -28.43 -37.11
C LEU A 550 -42.16 -28.73 -35.66
N ALA A 551 -41.25 -28.51 -34.70
CA ALA A 551 -41.55 -28.67 -33.28
C ALA A 551 -42.62 -27.68 -32.81
N SER A 552 -42.55 -26.43 -33.27
CA SER A 552 -43.60 -25.44 -33.01
C SER A 552 -44.95 -25.81 -33.64
N ALA A 553 -44.95 -26.42 -34.83
CA ALA A 553 -46.16 -26.92 -35.48
C ALA A 553 -46.76 -28.13 -34.75
N GLY A 554 -45.91 -29.05 -34.25
CA GLY A 554 -46.33 -30.18 -33.42
C GLY A 554 -46.99 -29.74 -32.11
N LEU A 555 -46.46 -28.71 -31.46
CA LEU A 555 -47.08 -28.09 -30.28
C LEU A 555 -48.45 -27.45 -30.57
N LEU A 556 -48.67 -26.97 -31.81
CA LEU A 556 -49.89 -26.27 -32.22
C LEU A 556 -50.95 -27.19 -32.84
N GLN A 557 -50.58 -28.40 -33.29
CA GLN A 557 -51.43 -29.30 -34.09
C GLN A 557 -52.75 -29.68 -33.38
N SER A 558 -52.73 -29.77 -32.05
CA SER A 558 -53.90 -30.13 -31.23
C SER A 558 -54.49 -28.94 -30.46
N SER A 559 -54.16 -27.70 -30.85
CA SER A 559 -54.55 -26.49 -30.13
C SER A 559 -55.58 -25.65 -30.90
N ASP A 560 -56.54 -25.07 -30.19
CA ASP A 560 -57.50 -24.08 -30.74
C ASP A 560 -56.81 -22.77 -31.15
N LEU A 561 -55.52 -22.62 -30.85
CA LEU A 561 -54.72 -21.46 -31.20
C LEU A 561 -54.61 -21.27 -32.71
N ILE A 562 -54.64 -22.36 -33.48
CA ILE A 562 -54.62 -22.31 -34.95
C ILE A 562 -55.91 -21.71 -35.51
N GLU A 563 -57.05 -21.91 -34.83
CA GLU A 563 -58.33 -21.31 -35.17
C GLU A 563 -58.32 -19.81 -34.89
N ILE A 564 -57.79 -19.42 -33.72
CA ILE A 564 -57.65 -18.02 -33.32
C ILE A 564 -56.73 -17.27 -34.27
N ALA A 565 -55.56 -17.85 -34.59
CA ALA A 565 -54.63 -17.26 -35.56
C ALA A 565 -55.27 -17.06 -36.93
N ARG A 566 -56.09 -18.03 -37.38
CA ARG A 566 -56.85 -17.92 -38.64
C ARG A 566 -57.87 -16.80 -38.59
N ARG A 567 -58.62 -16.65 -37.50
CA ARG A 567 -59.60 -15.56 -37.30
C ARG A 567 -58.93 -14.18 -37.30
N VAL A 568 -57.78 -14.04 -36.63
CA VAL A 568 -57.02 -12.78 -36.61
C VAL A 568 -56.50 -12.43 -38.01
N ARG A 569 -55.94 -13.41 -38.72
CA ARG A 569 -55.43 -13.21 -40.09
C ARG A 569 -56.53 -12.86 -41.09
N ASN A 570 -57.72 -13.43 -40.91
CA ASN A 570 -58.89 -13.16 -41.77
C ASN A 570 -59.68 -11.91 -41.34
N SER A 571 -59.23 -11.19 -40.30
CA SER A 571 -59.89 -9.95 -39.88
C SER A 571 -59.58 -8.82 -40.87
N GLU A 572 -60.57 -7.96 -41.13
CA GLU A 572 -60.44 -6.82 -42.05
C GLU A 572 -59.37 -5.79 -41.61
N ARG A 573 -58.87 -5.88 -40.37
CA ARG A 573 -57.86 -5.01 -39.76
C ARG A 573 -56.46 -5.63 -39.70
N PHE A 574 -56.22 -6.77 -40.34
CA PHE A 574 -54.92 -7.42 -40.29
C PHE A 574 -53.85 -6.63 -41.06
N ASP A 575 -52.88 -6.08 -40.34
CA ASP A 575 -51.77 -5.24 -40.83
C ASP A 575 -50.47 -6.04 -41.08
N GLY A 576 -50.55 -7.37 -41.07
CA GLY A 576 -49.39 -8.26 -41.15
C GLY A 576 -48.79 -8.62 -39.78
N ARG A 577 -49.24 -8.01 -38.68
CA ARG A 577 -48.72 -8.25 -37.33
C ARG A 577 -49.76 -8.95 -36.45
N VAL A 578 -49.73 -10.28 -36.43
CA VAL A 578 -50.72 -11.13 -35.73
C VAL A 578 -50.88 -10.77 -34.24
N VAL A 579 -49.78 -10.47 -33.54
CA VAL A 579 -49.78 -10.17 -32.10
C VAL A 579 -50.47 -8.84 -31.78
N THR A 580 -50.20 -7.79 -32.55
CA THR A 580 -50.77 -6.45 -32.30
C THR A 580 -52.26 -6.42 -32.64
N THR A 581 -52.65 -7.01 -33.78
CA THR A 581 -54.07 -7.12 -34.17
C THR A 581 -54.88 -7.92 -33.15
N ALA A 582 -54.31 -9.00 -32.59
CA ALA A 582 -54.96 -9.80 -31.56
C ALA A 582 -55.18 -9.03 -30.24
N LEU A 583 -54.18 -8.24 -29.81
CA LEU A 583 -54.26 -7.41 -28.60
C LEU A 583 -55.27 -6.25 -28.75
N GLU A 584 -55.28 -5.59 -29.90
CA GLU A 584 -56.24 -4.52 -30.19
C GLU A 584 -57.68 -5.04 -30.31
N GLY A 585 -57.86 -6.21 -30.94
CA GLY A 585 -59.15 -6.88 -31.02
C GLY A 585 -59.69 -7.27 -29.64
N ALA A 586 -58.84 -7.83 -28.77
CA ALA A 586 -59.20 -8.16 -27.39
C ALA A 586 -59.55 -6.93 -26.56
N LYS A 587 -58.79 -5.82 -26.71
CA LYS A 587 -59.04 -4.56 -26.01
C LYS A 587 -60.38 -3.94 -26.43
N LYS A 588 -60.68 -3.95 -27.72
CA LYS A 588 -61.94 -3.39 -28.25
C LYS A 588 -63.16 -4.23 -27.90
N ALA A 589 -63.01 -5.55 -27.81
CA ALA A 589 -64.07 -6.44 -27.31
C ALA A 589 -64.39 -6.15 -25.84
N ALA A 590 -63.37 -5.85 -25.02
CA ALA A 590 -63.54 -5.45 -23.63
C ALA A 590 -64.19 -4.06 -23.47
N ASP A 591 -63.84 -3.09 -24.32
CA ASP A 591 -64.39 -1.71 -24.26
C ASP A 591 -65.86 -1.61 -24.74
N ASN A 592 -66.33 -2.54 -25.59
CA ASN A 592 -67.68 -2.50 -26.18
C ASN A 592 -68.77 -3.20 -25.34
N GLY A 593 -68.47 -3.66 -24.12
CA GLY A 593 -69.45 -4.35 -23.26
C GLY A 593 -70.01 -5.65 -23.85
N GLY A 594 -69.38 -6.19 -24.89
CA GLY A 594 -69.78 -7.45 -25.52
C GLY A 594 -69.30 -8.65 -24.71
N GLU A 595 -70.23 -9.49 -24.27
CA GLU A 595 -69.93 -10.77 -23.64
C GLU A 595 -69.25 -11.68 -24.67
N VAL A 596 -67.95 -11.92 -24.51
CA VAL A 596 -67.21 -12.89 -25.34
C VAL A 596 -67.35 -14.27 -24.69
N GLU A 597 -68.33 -15.05 -25.14
CA GLU A 597 -68.42 -16.48 -24.81
C GLU A 597 -67.27 -17.23 -25.49
N LEU A 598 -66.28 -17.65 -24.70
CA LEU A 598 -65.35 -18.71 -25.09
C LEU A 598 -65.77 -19.99 -24.37
N VAL A 599 -66.45 -20.87 -25.10
CA VAL A 599 -66.89 -22.17 -24.60
C VAL A 599 -65.69 -23.12 -24.56
N TRP A 600 -65.33 -23.58 -23.35
CA TRP A 600 -64.34 -24.64 -23.12
C TRP A 600 -65.05 -25.85 -22.49
N GLY A 601 -65.50 -26.79 -23.33
CA GLY A 601 -66.18 -28.01 -22.86
C GLY A 601 -67.41 -27.74 -21.98
N ARG A 602 -67.51 -28.38 -20.80
CA ARG A 602 -68.72 -28.36 -19.94
C ARG A 602 -68.88 -27.10 -19.06
N TRP A 603 -68.08 -26.06 -19.30
CA TRP A 603 -68.10 -24.82 -18.51
C TRP A 603 -68.41 -23.61 -19.40
N ARG A 604 -69.25 -22.70 -18.90
CA ARG A 604 -69.59 -21.43 -19.55
C ARG A 604 -69.02 -20.29 -18.73
N MET A 605 -68.19 -19.43 -19.33
CA MET A 605 -67.64 -18.23 -18.69
C MET A 605 -68.26 -16.98 -19.31
N SER A 606 -68.67 -16.06 -18.45
CA SER A 606 -69.20 -14.72 -18.78
C SER A 606 -68.20 -13.67 -18.29
N VAL A 607 -68.02 -12.60 -19.06
CA VAL A 607 -67.11 -11.48 -18.73
C VAL A 607 -67.95 -10.21 -18.57
N THR A 608 -67.92 -9.62 -17.38
CA THR A 608 -68.42 -8.26 -17.12
C THR A 608 -67.35 -7.44 -16.39
N GLU A 609 -67.14 -6.19 -16.85
CA GLU A 609 -66.25 -5.18 -16.25
C GLU A 609 -64.80 -5.61 -15.96
N GLY A 610 -64.17 -6.36 -16.87
CA GLY A 610 -62.74 -6.64 -16.80
C GLY A 610 -62.30 -7.54 -15.63
N ILE A 611 -63.24 -8.16 -14.91
CA ILE A 611 -62.97 -9.14 -13.85
C ILE A 611 -63.68 -10.46 -14.23
N ILE A 612 -62.91 -11.53 -14.44
CA ILE A 612 -63.43 -12.87 -14.72
C ILE A 612 -63.74 -13.56 -13.38
N ARG A 613 -65.00 -13.91 -13.12
CA ARG A 613 -65.41 -14.72 -11.95
C ARG A 613 -66.04 -16.05 -12.41
N PRO A 614 -65.64 -17.21 -11.86
CA PRO A 614 -66.30 -18.48 -12.20
C PRO A 614 -67.64 -18.62 -11.46
N ARG A 615 -68.70 -19.02 -12.16
CA ARG A 615 -69.94 -19.55 -11.57
C ARG A 615 -70.05 -21.04 -11.86
N ILE A 616 -70.30 -21.84 -10.81
CA ILE A 616 -70.59 -23.27 -10.90
C ILE A 616 -72.11 -23.45 -10.76
N ILE A 617 -72.75 -24.18 -11.67
CA ILE A 617 -74.12 -24.68 -11.48
C ILE A 617 -74.01 -26.14 -11.07
N ILE A 618 -74.45 -26.48 -9.86
CA ILE A 618 -74.82 -27.85 -9.47
C ILE A 618 -76.30 -27.79 -9.12
N ALA A 619 -77.12 -28.48 -9.91
CA ALA A 619 -78.53 -28.80 -9.65
C ALA A 619 -79.43 -27.66 -9.11
N ASP A 620 -80.12 -26.98 -10.03
CA ASP A 620 -81.45 -26.37 -9.88
C ASP A 620 -81.78 -25.41 -8.72
N ARG A 621 -80.80 -24.75 -8.07
CA ARG A 621 -81.02 -23.50 -7.33
C ARG A 621 -79.86 -22.50 -7.46
N THR A 622 -80.20 -21.25 -7.73
CA THR A 622 -79.29 -20.10 -7.73
C THR A 622 -79.16 -19.52 -6.32
N PHE A 623 -77.93 -19.36 -5.81
CA PHE A 623 -77.65 -18.55 -4.63
C PHE A 623 -76.67 -17.43 -4.98
N SER A 624 -77.02 -16.21 -4.55
CA SER A 624 -76.12 -15.05 -4.49
C SER A 624 -75.46 -15.05 -3.12
N ILE A 625 -74.14 -14.89 -3.05
CA ILE A 625 -73.43 -14.62 -1.79
C ILE A 625 -73.03 -13.15 -1.84
N ASP A 626 -73.79 -12.34 -1.10
CA ASP A 626 -73.43 -10.96 -0.78
C ASP A 626 -72.44 -10.89 0.38
N GLU A 627 -71.80 -9.73 0.46
CA GLU A 627 -70.75 -9.26 1.36
C GLU A 627 -70.86 -9.73 2.83
N GLY A 628 -69.73 -10.17 3.38
CA GLY A 628 -69.54 -10.27 4.83
C GLY A 628 -68.43 -11.22 5.26
N ALA A 629 -67.52 -10.71 6.10
CA ALA A 629 -66.53 -11.42 6.92
C ALA A 629 -65.08 -11.45 6.39
N VAL A 630 -64.45 -10.28 6.50
CA VAL A 630 -63.06 -10.12 6.96
C VAL A 630 -62.95 -10.63 8.42
N ASN A 631 -61.81 -11.24 8.76
CA ASN A 631 -61.36 -11.79 10.05
C ASN A 631 -61.57 -13.32 10.24
N LEU A 632 -60.52 -14.12 10.05
CA LEU A 632 -59.68 -14.62 11.15
C LEU A 632 -58.50 -15.45 10.60
N ILE A 633 -57.40 -15.38 11.33
CA ILE A 633 -56.04 -15.88 11.05
C ILE A 633 -55.93 -17.40 11.14
N ALA A 634 -55.24 -18.03 10.17
CA ALA A 634 -54.31 -19.15 10.34
C ALA A 634 -53.47 -19.33 9.07
#